data_AF-A0ABD1SH11-F1
#
_entry.id   AF-A0ABD1SH11-F1
#
_cell.length_a   1.000
_cell.length_b   1.000
_cell.length_c   1.000
_cell.angle_alpha   90.00
_cell.angle_beta   90.00
_cell.angle_gamma   90.00
#
_symmetry.space_group_name_H-M   'P 1'
#
loop_
_entity.id
_entity.type
_entity.pdbx_description
1 polymer ?
#
loop_
_entity_poly.entity_id
_entity_poly.type
_entity_poly.pdbx_seq_one_letter_code
_entity_poly.pdbx_strand_id
1 'polypeptide(L)'
;MVALAFRFPVLRCSSSEELGFRLSGGRGGCVRGDGGFPSFLPKEIQHIRDPSARTLAQRIQRVPVQMGYSENCIMSSCVTPTIYNDSNPVVLLHCFDSSCLEWRSAYPLLEKAGLEAWAIDILGWGFSDLERRPSCNAVSKRNHLYQLWKSHVKRPMILVGPSLGAAVAIDFAVNFPEAVDSLVLINASVYAEGTGNMTKLPKPMAYAMASLLKSVPIRFYAKKLVFDGLPLSRTIDWMNVGRLHCLLPWWEDATVDFMLSGGYNVIEDIKQVKQKALVICSEHDKIVSSKFSKRLHSELPNAVMQKVAECGHLPHVEKPDAISQLIVDFARSRGCNGWPVSYLVDDLSSNKLHMGTTFKESSKAYEET
;
A
#
# COMPACT_ATOMS: atom_id res chain seq x y z
N MET A 1 -23.27 -23.72 -39.74
CA MET A 1 -22.68 -24.69 -38.80
C MET A 1 -22.16 -23.92 -37.59
N VAL A 2 -23.08 -23.55 -36.69
CA VAL A 2 -23.32 -24.17 -35.36
C VAL A 2 -22.24 -23.80 -34.34
N ALA A 3 -22.61 -22.86 -33.47
CA ALA A 3 -21.95 -22.53 -32.22
C ALA A 3 -22.09 -23.70 -31.21
N LEU A 4 -21.03 -23.96 -30.44
CA LEU A 4 -21.06 -24.89 -29.32
C LEU A 4 -20.91 -24.10 -28.01
N ALA A 5 -22.04 -23.86 -27.34
CA ALA A 5 -22.12 -23.44 -25.96
C ALA A 5 -22.20 -24.70 -25.09
N PHE A 6 -21.25 -24.89 -24.17
CA PHE A 6 -21.38 -25.90 -23.13
C PHE A 6 -22.09 -25.31 -21.90
N ARG A 7 -23.35 -25.74 -21.71
CA ARG A 7 -24.08 -25.64 -20.45
C ARG A 7 -23.65 -26.81 -19.54
N PHE A 8 -23.42 -26.53 -18.26
CA PHE A 8 -23.41 -27.54 -17.20
C PHE A 8 -24.44 -27.18 -16.12
N PRO A 9 -25.00 -28.17 -15.41
CA PRO A 9 -26.37 -28.12 -14.89
C PRO A 9 -26.52 -27.40 -13.54
N VAL A 10 -27.70 -26.78 -13.40
CA VAL A 10 -28.24 -26.27 -12.14
C VAL A 10 -28.76 -27.45 -11.33
N LEU A 11 -28.12 -27.76 -10.20
CA LEU A 11 -28.71 -28.61 -9.17
C LEU A 11 -29.41 -27.71 -8.15
N ARG A 12 -30.75 -27.81 -8.11
CA ARG A 12 -31.57 -27.34 -7.00
C ARG A 12 -31.32 -28.26 -5.80
N CYS A 13 -31.02 -27.68 -4.65
CA CYS A 13 -31.30 -28.29 -3.36
C CYS A 13 -32.18 -27.32 -2.56
N SER A 14 -33.35 -27.79 -2.17
CA SER A 14 -34.32 -27.08 -1.34
C SER A 14 -34.04 -27.27 0.14
N SER A 15 -34.74 -26.45 0.93
CA SER A 15 -35.01 -26.53 2.38
C SER A 15 -33.86 -26.24 3.35
N SER A 16 -33.80 -24.96 3.74
CA SER A 16 -34.03 -24.46 5.11
C SER A 16 -33.60 -25.35 6.29
N GLU A 17 -32.44 -25.03 6.86
CA GLU A 17 -32.25 -24.94 8.31
C GLU A 17 -31.50 -23.64 8.62
N GLU A 18 -32.23 -22.69 9.20
CA GLU A 18 -31.67 -21.50 9.83
C GLU A 18 -30.87 -21.92 11.07
N LEU A 19 -29.54 -22.07 10.94
CA LEU A 19 -28.66 -21.91 12.09
C LEU A 19 -28.22 -20.45 12.19
N GLY A 20 -29.00 -19.69 12.97
CA GLY A 20 -28.63 -18.36 13.42
C GLY A 20 -27.36 -18.40 14.24
N PHE A 21 -26.22 -18.09 13.61
CA PHE A 21 -25.02 -17.68 14.33
C PHE A 21 -25.26 -16.28 14.89
N ARG A 22 -25.77 -16.22 16.13
CA ARG A 22 -25.67 -15.04 16.96
C ARG A 22 -24.19 -14.69 17.08
N LEU A 23 -23.79 -13.58 16.46
CA LEU A 23 -22.53 -12.89 16.72
C LEU A 23 -22.54 -12.42 18.18
N SER A 24 -22.15 -13.31 19.09
CA SER A 24 -21.66 -12.93 20.40
C SER A 24 -20.25 -12.37 20.21
N GLY A 25 -20.04 -11.17 20.75
CA GLY A 25 -18.78 -10.42 20.61
C GLY A 25 -17.59 -11.16 21.23
N GLY A 26 -16.93 -11.99 20.44
CA GLY A 26 -15.60 -12.49 20.72
C GLY A 26 -14.57 -11.54 20.13
N ARG A 27 -14.06 -10.59 20.92
CA ARG A 27 -12.80 -9.91 20.60
C ARG A 27 -11.73 -11.01 20.47
N GLY A 28 -11.23 -11.24 19.26
CA GLY A 28 -9.98 -11.98 19.08
C GLY A 28 -8.88 -11.22 19.82
N GLY A 29 -8.59 -11.64 21.05
CA GLY A 29 -7.69 -10.93 21.94
C GLY A 29 -6.26 -11.01 21.41
N CYS A 30 -5.75 -9.90 20.86
CA CYS A 30 -4.30 -9.71 20.76
C CYS A 30 -3.72 -9.81 22.16
N VAL A 31 -3.00 -10.90 22.45
CA VAL A 31 -2.19 -11.00 23.67
C VAL A 31 -1.14 -9.90 23.59
N ARG A 32 -1.30 -8.86 24.41
CA ARG A 32 -0.35 -7.75 24.49
C ARG A 32 0.82 -8.17 25.36
N GLY A 33 2.03 -8.05 24.83
CA GLY A 33 3.26 -8.23 25.58
C GLY A 33 3.64 -6.98 26.38
N ASP A 34 4.83 -7.02 26.96
CA ASP A 34 5.40 -5.89 27.71
C ASP A 34 5.57 -4.64 26.83
N GLY A 35 5.20 -3.47 27.37
CA GLY A 35 5.16 -2.20 26.63
C GLY A 35 3.93 -1.99 25.73
N GLY A 36 2.92 -2.86 25.81
CA GLY A 36 1.62 -2.70 25.13
C GLY A 36 1.60 -3.10 23.66
N PHE A 37 2.69 -3.68 23.15
CA PHE A 37 2.82 -4.19 21.78
C PHE A 37 2.22 -5.60 21.65
N PRO A 38 1.72 -6.00 20.46
CA PRO A 38 1.35 -7.38 20.18
C PRO A 38 2.52 -8.34 20.41
N SER A 39 2.28 -9.47 21.08
CA SER A 39 3.32 -10.44 21.45
C SER A 39 4.06 -11.09 20.28
N PHE A 40 3.47 -11.06 19.07
CA PHE A 40 4.09 -11.61 17.86
C PHE A 40 5.10 -10.65 17.20
N LEU A 41 5.18 -9.39 17.65
CA LEU A 41 6.20 -8.47 17.14
C LEU A 41 7.57 -8.81 17.76
N PRO A 42 8.67 -8.63 16.99
CA PRO A 42 10.02 -8.79 17.53
C PRO A 42 10.26 -7.89 18.74
N LYS A 43 10.98 -8.39 19.76
CA LYS A 43 11.23 -7.67 21.03
C LYS A 43 11.94 -6.33 20.82
N GLU A 44 12.72 -6.22 19.75
CA GLU A 44 13.44 -5.04 19.31
C GLU A 44 12.52 -3.83 19.06
N ILE A 45 11.20 -4.04 18.88
CA ILE A 45 10.22 -2.95 18.82
C ILE A 45 10.29 -2.05 20.06
N GLN A 46 10.68 -2.59 21.22
CA GLN A 46 10.82 -1.81 22.46
C GLN A 46 11.90 -0.73 22.35
N HIS A 47 12.92 -0.93 21.52
CA HIS A 47 14.04 0.00 21.31
C HIS A 47 13.76 1.07 20.25
N ILE A 48 12.64 0.97 19.52
CA ILE A 48 12.26 1.98 18.54
C ILE A 48 11.89 3.28 19.25
N ARG A 49 12.52 4.39 18.82
CA ARG A 49 12.35 5.73 19.41
C ARG A 49 11.21 6.52 18.77
N ASP A 50 10.94 6.29 17.49
CA ASP A 50 9.91 6.97 16.71
C ASP A 50 8.51 6.79 17.34
N PRO A 51 7.88 7.85 17.89
CA PRO A 51 6.59 7.75 18.56
C PRO A 51 5.46 7.29 17.64
N SER A 52 5.49 7.71 16.38
CA SER A 52 4.51 7.30 15.38
C SER A 52 4.64 5.81 15.06
N ALA A 53 5.88 5.31 14.99
CA ALA A 53 6.15 3.88 14.81
C ALA A 53 5.60 3.06 15.97
N ARG A 54 5.88 3.50 17.21
CA ARG A 54 5.42 2.81 18.43
C ARG A 54 3.90 2.78 18.49
N THR A 55 3.26 3.92 18.25
CA THR A 55 1.78 4.03 18.27
C THR A 55 1.14 3.13 17.22
N LEU A 56 1.66 3.13 15.99
CA LEU A 56 1.13 2.28 14.93
C LEU A 56 1.41 0.78 15.20
N ALA A 57 2.58 0.45 15.73
CA ALA A 57 2.96 -0.93 16.08
C ALA A 57 2.06 -1.54 17.17
N GLN A 58 1.64 -0.75 18.16
CA GLN A 58 0.69 -1.18 19.20
C GLN A 58 -0.69 -1.54 18.64
N ARG A 59 -1.01 -1.09 17.42
CA ARG A 59 -2.28 -1.36 16.73
C ARG A 59 -2.21 -2.47 15.70
N ILE A 60 -1.03 -3.03 15.43
CA ILE A 60 -0.92 -4.16 14.50
C ILE A 60 -1.66 -5.34 15.12
N GLN A 61 -2.52 -5.97 14.34
CA GLN A 61 -3.21 -7.20 14.69
C GLN A 61 -3.01 -8.22 13.57
N ARG A 62 -3.23 -9.49 13.86
CA ARG A 62 -3.30 -10.54 12.85
C ARG A 62 -4.74 -10.97 12.67
N VAL A 63 -5.22 -10.95 11.43
CA VAL A 63 -6.55 -11.43 11.04
C VAL A 63 -6.42 -12.74 10.25
N PRO A 64 -7.33 -13.72 10.44
CA PRO A 64 -7.26 -14.97 9.71
C PRO A 64 -7.62 -14.76 8.24
N VAL A 65 -6.77 -15.22 7.33
CA VAL A 65 -7.01 -15.22 5.88
C VAL A 65 -6.97 -16.64 5.36
N GLN A 66 -8.13 -17.12 4.93
CA GLN A 66 -8.31 -18.47 4.44
C GLN A 66 -7.80 -18.60 3.01
N MET A 67 -6.83 -19.48 2.78
CA MET A 67 -6.22 -19.69 1.46
C MET A 67 -6.71 -21.03 0.86
N GLY A 68 -7.58 -20.96 -0.14
CA GLY A 68 -8.16 -22.15 -0.76
C GLY A 68 -8.92 -23.05 0.23
N TYR A 69 -8.91 -24.36 0.00
CA TYR A 69 -9.57 -25.36 0.83
C TYR A 69 -8.72 -25.87 2.01
N SER A 70 -7.64 -25.18 2.36
CA SER A 70 -6.80 -25.50 3.52
C SER A 70 -7.64 -25.50 4.81
N GLU A 71 -7.42 -26.40 5.76
CA GLU A 71 -8.07 -26.29 7.08
C GLU A 71 -7.51 -25.11 7.91
N ASN A 72 -6.33 -24.59 7.55
CA ASN A 72 -5.62 -23.56 8.31
C ASN A 72 -5.55 -22.24 7.54
N CYS A 73 -5.75 -21.14 8.27
CA CYS A 73 -5.62 -19.76 7.79
C CYS A 73 -4.19 -19.23 7.94
N ILE A 74 -3.80 -18.29 7.07
CA ILE A 74 -2.65 -17.41 7.30
C ILE A 74 -3.09 -16.33 8.30
N MET A 75 -2.32 -16.12 9.37
CA MET A 75 -2.64 -15.05 10.33
C MET A 75 -1.98 -13.75 9.87
N SER A 76 -2.69 -13.02 9.02
CA SER A 76 -2.16 -11.91 8.24
C SER A 76 -2.18 -10.61 9.03
N SER A 77 -1.04 -9.94 9.11
CA SER A 77 -0.89 -8.72 9.88
C SER A 77 -1.41 -7.49 9.15
N CYS A 78 -2.11 -6.64 9.89
CA CYS A 78 -2.58 -5.36 9.43
C CYS A 78 -2.80 -4.39 10.59
N VAL A 79 -2.91 -3.11 10.26
CA VAL A 79 -3.54 -2.11 11.11
C VAL A 79 -4.95 -1.90 10.60
N THR A 80 -5.94 -2.09 11.46
CA THR A 80 -7.35 -1.91 11.15
C THR A 80 -7.82 -0.48 11.45
N PRO A 81 -8.82 0.01 10.71
CA PRO A 81 -9.41 1.32 10.95
C PRO A 81 -10.00 1.43 12.36
N THR A 82 -9.93 2.62 12.94
CA THR A 82 -10.71 2.99 14.13
C THR A 82 -12.04 3.65 13.80
N ILE A 83 -12.17 4.14 12.57
CA ILE A 83 -13.35 4.82 12.04
C ILE A 83 -13.91 3.94 10.94
N TYR A 84 -15.22 3.68 11.00
CA TYR A 84 -15.95 2.99 9.93
C TYR A 84 -16.95 3.96 9.32
N ASN A 85 -16.97 4.04 7.99
CA ASN A 85 -17.89 4.91 7.26
C ASN A 85 -18.43 4.22 6.00
N ASP A 86 -19.48 4.79 5.40
CA ASP A 86 -20.10 4.21 4.20
C ASP A 86 -19.30 4.45 2.91
N SER A 87 -18.22 5.25 2.96
CA SER A 87 -17.34 5.48 1.81
C SER A 87 -16.40 4.31 1.60
N ASN A 88 -15.82 4.21 0.40
CA ASN A 88 -14.85 3.16 0.10
C ASN A 88 -13.60 3.33 1.00
N PRO A 89 -13.14 2.26 1.66
CA PRO A 89 -11.98 2.31 2.53
C PRO A 89 -10.71 2.52 1.71
N VAL A 90 -9.71 3.10 2.35
CA VAL A 90 -8.35 3.24 1.81
C VAL A 90 -7.52 2.06 2.30
N VAL A 91 -6.96 1.27 1.38
CA VAL A 91 -6.08 0.15 1.71
C VAL A 91 -4.67 0.50 1.26
N LEU A 92 -3.75 0.51 2.22
CA LEU A 92 -2.36 0.94 2.04
C LEU A 92 -1.45 -0.29 1.95
N LEU A 93 -0.78 -0.42 0.81
CA LEU A 93 0.29 -1.39 0.56
C LEU A 93 1.65 -0.76 0.86
N HIS A 94 2.64 -1.56 1.26
CA HIS A 94 4.01 -1.09 1.48
C HIS A 94 4.93 -1.42 0.29
N CYS A 95 6.13 -0.85 0.27
CA CYS A 95 7.15 -1.13 -0.75
C CYS A 95 7.77 -2.53 -0.65
N PHE A 96 8.69 -2.86 -1.56
CA PHE A 96 9.55 -4.04 -1.43
C PHE A 96 10.24 -4.06 -0.06
N ASP A 97 10.29 -5.25 0.56
CA ASP A 97 11.08 -5.49 1.77
C ASP A 97 10.77 -4.48 2.91
N SER A 98 9.47 -4.33 3.19
CA SER A 98 8.92 -3.39 4.16
C SER A 98 7.74 -3.99 4.94
N SER A 99 6.96 -3.16 5.63
CA SER A 99 5.75 -3.54 6.38
C SER A 99 4.76 -2.37 6.47
N CYS A 100 3.58 -2.61 7.04
CA CYS A 100 2.55 -1.63 7.35
C CYS A 100 3.08 -0.45 8.20
N LEU A 101 4.18 -0.63 8.95
CA LEU A 101 4.88 0.46 9.66
C LEU A 101 5.53 1.49 8.74
N GLU A 102 5.61 1.25 7.43
CA GLU A 102 5.98 2.25 6.44
C GLU A 102 5.01 3.45 6.45
N TRP A 103 3.75 3.22 6.78
CA TRP A 103 2.71 4.24 6.77
C TRP A 103 2.61 5.05 8.07
N ARG A 104 3.49 4.83 9.05
CA ARG A 104 3.38 5.45 10.38
C ARG A 104 3.30 6.98 10.42
N SER A 105 3.87 7.66 9.43
CA SER A 105 3.80 9.13 9.34
C SER A 105 2.48 9.60 8.72
N ALA A 106 1.99 8.90 7.68
CA ALA A 106 0.82 9.31 6.92
C ALA A 106 -0.50 8.74 7.47
N TYR A 107 -0.50 7.52 8.02
CA TYR A 107 -1.68 6.82 8.53
C TYR A 107 -2.48 7.63 9.56
N PRO A 108 -1.86 8.25 10.59
CA PRO A 108 -2.61 9.07 11.55
C PRO A 108 -3.29 10.28 10.92
N LEU A 109 -2.72 10.84 9.84
CA LEU A 109 -3.28 11.99 9.13
C LEU A 109 -4.51 11.57 8.31
N LEU A 110 -4.48 10.38 7.70
CA LEU A 110 -5.63 9.80 6.99
C LEU A 110 -6.81 9.54 7.95
N GLU A 111 -6.53 8.96 9.12
CA GLU A 111 -7.55 8.76 10.16
C GLU A 111 -8.09 10.09 10.71
N LYS A 112 -7.22 11.08 10.95
CA LYS A 112 -7.64 12.43 11.38
C LYS A 112 -8.55 13.10 10.35
N ALA A 113 -8.36 12.81 9.06
CA ALA A 113 -9.23 13.25 7.97
C ALA A 113 -10.54 12.43 7.85
N GLY A 114 -10.75 11.44 8.72
CA GLY A 114 -11.98 10.64 8.78
C GLY A 114 -12.04 9.49 7.77
N LEU A 115 -10.92 9.11 7.15
CA LEU A 115 -10.87 7.98 6.23
C LEU A 115 -10.83 6.65 6.99
N GLU A 116 -11.57 5.67 6.49
CA GLU A 116 -11.45 4.28 6.91
C GLU A 116 -10.19 3.67 6.28
N ALA A 117 -9.06 3.75 6.99
CA ALA A 117 -7.75 3.34 6.48
C ALA A 117 -7.30 1.98 7.03
N TRP A 118 -6.92 1.07 6.13
CA TRP A 118 -6.24 -0.19 6.43
C TRP A 118 -4.78 -0.08 6.01
N ALA A 119 -3.83 -0.50 6.84
CA ALA A 119 -2.45 -0.72 6.42
C ALA A 119 -2.15 -2.22 6.51
N ILE A 120 -1.89 -2.85 5.37
CA ILE A 120 -1.77 -4.31 5.31
C ILE A 120 -0.34 -4.73 4.94
N ASP A 121 0.09 -5.86 5.48
CA ASP A 121 1.34 -6.49 5.08
C ASP A 121 1.14 -7.37 3.85
N ILE A 122 1.98 -7.18 2.83
CA ILE A 122 2.00 -8.01 1.63
C ILE A 122 2.55 -9.38 2.01
N LEU A 123 1.85 -10.46 1.62
CA LEU A 123 2.24 -11.85 1.90
C LEU A 123 3.74 -12.07 1.68
N GLY A 124 4.45 -12.63 2.67
CA GLY A 124 5.90 -12.83 2.62
C GLY A 124 6.71 -11.75 3.34
N TRP A 125 6.14 -10.56 3.53
CA TRP A 125 6.76 -9.46 4.27
C TRP A 125 5.86 -9.00 5.41
N GLY A 126 6.42 -8.12 6.24
CA GLY A 126 5.75 -7.57 7.40
C GLY A 126 5.61 -8.61 8.51
N PHE A 127 4.52 -8.56 9.26
CA PHE A 127 4.38 -9.30 10.52
C PHE A 127 3.40 -10.47 10.47
N SER A 128 3.04 -10.95 9.28
CA SER A 128 2.08 -12.03 9.09
C SER A 128 2.69 -13.35 9.53
N ASP A 129 1.89 -14.23 10.14
CA ASP A 129 2.32 -15.58 10.44
C ASP A 129 2.28 -16.45 9.19
N LEU A 130 3.44 -16.90 8.73
CA LEU A 130 3.53 -17.72 7.53
C LEU A 130 3.71 -19.20 7.84
N GLU A 131 4.02 -19.58 9.09
CA GLU A 131 4.32 -20.93 9.59
C GLU A 131 4.71 -21.98 8.53
N ARG A 132 3.72 -22.48 7.77
CA ARG A 132 3.82 -23.42 6.64
C ARG A 132 4.59 -22.91 5.40
N ARG A 133 5.08 -21.67 5.41
CA ARG A 133 5.86 -21.04 4.32
C ARG A 133 5.16 -21.21 2.96
N PRO A 134 3.95 -20.63 2.78
CA PRO A 134 3.29 -20.65 1.47
C PRO A 134 4.20 -19.99 0.42
N SER A 135 3.97 -20.30 -0.85
CA SER A 135 4.65 -19.55 -1.91
C SER A 135 4.34 -18.07 -1.78
N CYS A 136 5.37 -17.25 -1.95
CA CYS A 136 5.38 -15.81 -1.90
C CYS A 136 5.64 -15.21 -3.29
N ASN A 137 5.29 -15.92 -4.37
CA ASN A 137 5.28 -15.38 -5.73
C ASN A 137 4.16 -14.35 -5.93
N ALA A 138 4.18 -13.63 -7.06
CA ALA A 138 3.19 -12.59 -7.37
C ALA A 138 1.74 -13.09 -7.33
N VAL A 139 1.47 -14.27 -7.89
CA VAL A 139 0.13 -14.90 -7.91
C VAL A 139 -0.36 -15.19 -6.50
N SER A 140 0.50 -15.70 -5.62
CA SER A 140 0.16 -16.04 -4.24
C SER A 140 -0.09 -14.80 -3.41
N LYS A 141 0.74 -13.75 -3.59
CA LYS A 141 0.53 -12.43 -2.98
C LYS A 141 -0.81 -11.84 -3.42
N ARG A 142 -1.15 -11.91 -4.70
CA ARG A 142 -2.42 -11.43 -5.28
C ARG A 142 -3.62 -12.17 -4.70
N ASN A 143 -3.58 -13.50 -4.70
CA ASN A 143 -4.67 -14.33 -4.18
C ASN A 143 -4.87 -14.12 -2.68
N HIS A 144 -3.78 -13.94 -1.93
CA HIS A 144 -3.87 -13.62 -0.50
C HIS A 144 -4.53 -12.27 -0.25
N LEU A 145 -4.16 -11.23 -1.02
CA LEU A 145 -4.83 -9.94 -0.95
C LEU A 145 -6.33 -10.06 -1.27
N TYR A 146 -6.70 -10.88 -2.25
CA TYR A 146 -8.11 -11.13 -2.60
C TYR A 146 -8.86 -11.79 -1.45
N GLN A 147 -8.28 -12.81 -0.79
CA GLN A 147 -8.93 -13.47 0.35
C GLN A 147 -9.04 -12.56 1.57
N LEU A 148 -8.04 -11.71 1.82
CA LEU A 148 -8.11 -10.69 2.86
C LEU A 148 -9.23 -9.70 2.57
N TRP A 149 -9.32 -9.20 1.33
CA TRP A 149 -10.40 -8.33 0.89
C TRP A 149 -11.76 -9.00 1.09
N LYS A 150 -11.95 -10.21 0.54
CA LYS A 150 -13.21 -10.95 0.60
C LYS A 150 -13.66 -11.26 2.04
N SER A 151 -12.73 -11.46 2.96
CA SER A 151 -13.04 -11.84 4.34
C SER A 151 -13.24 -10.63 5.28
N HIS A 152 -12.49 -9.55 5.06
CA HIS A 152 -12.40 -8.44 6.03
C HIS A 152 -12.83 -7.09 5.47
N VAL A 153 -12.44 -6.73 4.25
CA VAL A 153 -12.75 -5.41 3.65
C VAL A 153 -14.13 -5.41 2.97
N LYS A 154 -14.44 -6.47 2.20
CA LYS A 154 -15.78 -6.82 1.66
C LYS A 154 -16.50 -5.79 0.79
N ARG A 155 -15.79 -4.76 0.33
CA ARG A 155 -16.32 -3.73 -0.57
C ARG A 155 -15.19 -3.09 -1.39
N PRO A 156 -15.50 -2.42 -2.52
CA PRO A 156 -14.50 -1.75 -3.33
C PRO A 156 -13.63 -0.81 -2.48
N MET A 157 -12.32 -0.84 -2.70
CA MET A 157 -11.35 -0.03 -1.95
C MET A 157 -10.62 0.95 -2.86
N ILE A 158 -10.11 2.02 -2.27
CA ILE A 158 -9.06 2.84 -2.85
C ILE A 158 -7.74 2.17 -2.50
N LEU A 159 -7.07 1.58 -3.48
CA LEU A 159 -5.84 0.83 -3.25
C LEU A 159 -4.62 1.71 -3.49
N VAL A 160 -3.85 1.95 -2.43
CA VAL A 160 -2.68 2.84 -2.44
C VAL A 160 -1.41 1.99 -2.42
N GLY A 161 -0.57 2.16 -3.42
CA GLY A 161 0.65 1.37 -3.60
C GLY A 161 1.86 2.26 -3.96
N PRO A 162 2.88 2.33 -3.11
CA PRO A 162 4.16 2.96 -3.43
C PRO A 162 5.14 1.95 -4.04
N SER A 163 5.93 2.37 -5.03
CA SER A 163 7.01 1.58 -5.62
C SER A 163 6.54 0.19 -6.08
N LEU A 164 7.06 -0.91 -5.53
CA LEU A 164 6.59 -2.28 -5.79
C LEU A 164 5.11 -2.48 -5.41
N GLY A 165 4.62 -1.81 -4.37
CA GLY A 165 3.22 -1.80 -3.99
C GLY A 165 2.32 -1.30 -5.11
N ALA A 166 2.81 -0.42 -6.00
CA ALA A 166 2.07 0.02 -7.19
C ALA A 166 1.90 -1.13 -8.21
N ALA A 167 2.93 -1.96 -8.39
CA ALA A 167 2.83 -3.14 -9.25
C ALA A 167 1.85 -4.17 -8.68
N VAL A 168 1.88 -4.39 -7.36
CA VAL A 168 0.89 -5.24 -6.66
C VAL A 168 -0.52 -4.68 -6.86
N ALA A 169 -0.70 -3.36 -6.78
CA ALA A 169 -1.99 -2.71 -6.95
C ALA A 169 -2.55 -2.83 -8.38
N ILE A 170 -1.70 -2.67 -9.41
CA ILE A 170 -2.08 -2.86 -10.82
C ILE A 170 -2.46 -4.32 -11.09
N ASP A 171 -1.60 -5.27 -10.70
CA ASP A 171 -1.86 -6.70 -10.83
C ASP A 171 -3.20 -7.08 -10.17
N PHE A 172 -3.45 -6.55 -8.97
CA PHE A 172 -4.70 -6.79 -8.25
C PHE A 172 -5.92 -6.17 -8.95
N ALA A 173 -5.83 -4.92 -9.42
CA ALA A 173 -6.95 -4.22 -10.04
C ALA A 173 -7.39 -4.81 -11.39
N VAL A 174 -6.45 -5.38 -12.15
CA VAL A 174 -6.76 -6.08 -13.41
C VAL A 174 -7.43 -7.43 -13.16
N ASN A 175 -6.94 -8.19 -12.18
CA ASN A 175 -7.45 -9.54 -11.89
C ASN A 175 -8.74 -9.55 -11.06
N PHE A 176 -8.95 -8.54 -10.19
CA PHE A 176 -10.10 -8.42 -9.29
C PHE A 176 -10.69 -7.01 -9.35
N PRO A 177 -11.19 -6.56 -10.51
CA PRO A 177 -11.65 -5.19 -10.70
C PRO A 177 -12.83 -4.81 -9.80
N GLU A 178 -13.62 -5.77 -9.32
CA GLU A 178 -14.72 -5.57 -8.38
C GLU A 178 -14.26 -5.15 -6.98
N ALA A 179 -13.01 -5.47 -6.62
CA ALA A 179 -12.44 -5.15 -5.32
C ALA A 179 -11.82 -3.75 -5.26
N VAL A 180 -11.59 -3.11 -6.42
CA VAL A 180 -10.86 -1.84 -6.53
C VAL A 180 -11.75 -0.78 -7.17
N ASP A 181 -12.03 0.28 -6.42
CA ASP A 181 -12.70 1.47 -6.91
C ASP A 181 -11.73 2.38 -7.68
N SER A 182 -10.57 2.65 -7.07
CA SER A 182 -9.57 3.54 -7.61
C SER A 182 -8.17 3.22 -7.07
N LEU A 183 -7.14 3.72 -7.76
CA LEU A 183 -5.73 3.49 -7.47
C LEU A 183 -5.01 4.78 -7.10
N VAL A 184 -4.11 4.71 -6.12
CA VAL A 184 -3.11 5.76 -5.87
C VAL A 184 -1.73 5.12 -5.98
N LEU A 185 -0.98 5.50 -7.02
CA LEU A 185 0.29 4.89 -7.40
C LEU A 185 1.42 5.90 -7.16
N ILE A 186 2.26 5.63 -6.15
CA ILE A 186 3.29 6.57 -5.70
C ILE A 186 4.66 6.08 -6.15
N ASN A 187 5.39 6.86 -6.96
CA ASN A 187 6.71 6.52 -7.48
C ASN A 187 6.78 5.06 -8.00
N ALA A 188 5.79 4.72 -8.82
CA ALA A 188 5.48 3.34 -9.20
C ALA A 188 6.63 2.61 -9.92
N SER A 189 7.05 1.46 -9.39
CA SER A 189 8.04 0.58 -10.02
C SER A 189 7.34 -0.53 -10.80
N VAL A 190 6.85 -0.20 -11.99
CA VAL A 190 5.94 -1.05 -12.80
C VAL A 190 6.51 -1.47 -14.15
N TYR A 191 7.63 -0.88 -14.55
CA TYR A 191 8.36 -1.20 -15.78
C TYR A 191 9.58 -2.09 -15.56
N ALA A 192 9.75 -2.60 -14.33
CA ALA A 192 10.69 -3.68 -14.10
C ALA A 192 10.10 -4.96 -14.71
N GLU A 193 10.87 -5.68 -15.53
CA GLU A 193 10.52 -7.01 -16.03
C GLU A 193 10.73 -8.06 -14.92
N GLY A 194 10.15 -7.80 -13.75
CA GLY A 194 10.32 -8.64 -12.58
C GLY A 194 11.71 -8.62 -11.99
N THR A 195 12.12 -9.74 -11.39
CA THR A 195 13.46 -9.94 -10.85
C THR A 195 14.45 -10.38 -11.94
N GLY A 196 13.99 -10.47 -13.20
CA GLY A 196 14.83 -10.73 -14.38
C GLY A 196 15.71 -11.97 -14.24
N ASN A 197 17.02 -11.79 -14.42
CA ASN A 197 18.03 -12.86 -14.31
C ASN A 197 18.11 -13.50 -12.91
N MET A 198 17.50 -12.91 -11.89
CA MET A 198 17.49 -13.49 -10.54
C MET A 198 16.75 -14.83 -10.49
N THR A 199 15.82 -15.09 -11.41
CA THR A 199 15.15 -16.39 -11.58
C THR A 199 16.12 -17.55 -11.83
N LYS A 200 17.30 -17.26 -12.38
CA LYS A 200 18.35 -18.24 -12.70
C LYS A 200 19.44 -18.33 -11.63
N LEU A 201 19.31 -17.57 -10.53
CA LEU A 201 20.30 -17.59 -9.45
C LEU A 201 20.30 -18.96 -8.75
N PRO A 202 21.47 -19.57 -8.51
CA PRO A 202 21.57 -20.72 -7.64
C PRO A 202 20.98 -20.39 -6.26
N LYS A 203 20.13 -21.28 -5.73
CA LYS A 203 19.41 -21.06 -4.47
C LYS A 203 20.31 -20.59 -3.31
N PRO A 204 21.51 -21.16 -3.04
CA PRO A 204 22.40 -20.66 -2.00
C PRO A 204 22.82 -19.19 -2.18
N MET A 205 23.02 -18.76 -3.44
CA MET A 205 23.34 -17.37 -3.76
C MET A 205 22.14 -16.45 -3.51
N ALA A 206 20.93 -16.88 -3.83
CA ALA A 206 19.71 -16.14 -3.51
C ALA A 206 19.55 -15.93 -1.99
N TYR A 207 19.83 -16.95 -1.16
CA TYR A 207 19.86 -16.79 0.29
C TYR A 207 20.98 -15.85 0.77
N ALA A 208 22.17 -15.92 0.17
CA ALA A 208 23.25 -14.99 0.50
C ALA A 208 22.83 -13.53 0.21
N MET A 209 22.18 -13.28 -0.92
CA MET A 209 21.63 -11.97 -1.27
C MET A 209 20.51 -11.52 -0.33
N ALA A 210 19.57 -12.41 0.01
CA ALA A 210 18.53 -12.10 1.00
C ALA A 210 19.15 -11.78 2.37
N SER A 211 20.14 -12.54 2.82
CA SER A 211 20.85 -12.26 4.07
C SER A 211 21.56 -10.90 4.05
N LEU A 212 22.13 -10.53 2.90
CA LEU A 212 22.78 -9.24 2.71
C LEU A 212 21.80 -8.05 2.87
N LEU A 213 20.54 -8.22 2.46
CA LEU A 213 19.47 -7.23 2.68
C LEU A 213 19.14 -7.00 4.17
N LYS A 214 19.49 -7.92 5.08
CA LYS A 214 19.35 -7.70 6.54
C LYS A 214 20.41 -6.76 7.11
N SER A 215 21.51 -6.56 6.37
CA SER A 215 22.67 -5.84 6.89
C SER A 215 22.38 -4.37 7.12
N VAL A 216 22.85 -3.87 8.26
CA VAL A 216 22.74 -2.45 8.64
C VAL A 216 23.36 -1.53 7.59
N PRO A 217 24.60 -1.76 7.10
CA PRO A 217 25.24 -0.85 6.15
C PRO A 217 24.45 -0.71 4.84
N ILE A 218 23.93 -1.82 4.30
CA ILE A 218 23.22 -1.79 3.01
C ILE A 218 21.86 -1.15 3.15
N ARG A 219 21.11 -1.45 4.22
CA ARG A 219 19.84 -0.76 4.45
C ARG A 219 20.05 0.72 4.72
N PHE A 220 21.10 1.09 5.46
CA PHE A 220 21.43 2.49 5.69
C PHE A 220 21.73 3.21 4.36
N TYR A 221 22.56 2.61 3.51
CA TYR A 221 22.86 3.14 2.17
C TYR A 221 21.59 3.24 1.30
N ALA A 222 20.75 2.20 1.29
CA ALA A 222 19.48 2.21 0.59
C ALA A 222 18.58 3.36 1.07
N LYS A 223 18.50 3.62 2.38
CA LYS A 223 17.73 4.77 2.91
C LYS A 223 18.30 6.12 2.48
N LYS A 224 19.61 6.24 2.26
CA LYS A 224 20.22 7.46 1.69
C LYS A 224 19.88 7.68 0.21
N LEU A 225 19.62 6.61 -0.54
CA LEU A 225 19.11 6.72 -1.91
C LEU A 225 17.60 6.98 -1.96
N VAL A 226 16.87 6.35 -1.06
CA VAL A 226 15.40 6.45 -0.98
C VAL A 226 14.96 7.84 -0.55
N PHE A 227 15.65 8.49 0.39
CA PHE A 227 15.24 9.77 0.92
C PHE A 227 16.09 10.92 0.39
N ASP A 228 15.48 12.08 0.22
CA ASP A 228 16.15 13.31 -0.18
C ASP A 228 16.56 14.14 1.05
N GLY A 229 17.68 13.73 1.67
CA GLY A 229 18.32 14.55 2.70
C GLY A 229 17.76 14.41 4.12
N LEU A 230 17.08 13.30 4.47
CA LEU A 230 16.63 13.08 5.84
C LEU A 230 17.80 13.14 6.87
N PRO A 231 17.56 13.72 8.07
CA PRO A 231 18.54 13.74 9.16
C PRO A 231 18.99 12.33 9.54
N LEU A 232 20.26 12.19 9.95
CA LEU A 232 20.89 10.91 10.25
C LEU A 232 20.10 10.09 11.28
N SER A 233 19.65 10.72 12.37
CA SER A 233 18.84 10.07 13.41
C SER A 233 17.56 9.47 12.85
N ARG A 234 16.84 10.24 12.01
CA ARG A 234 15.63 9.79 11.34
C ARG A 234 15.94 8.66 10.34
N THR A 235 17.03 8.74 9.58
CA THR A 235 17.45 7.65 8.67
C THR A 235 17.69 6.34 9.45
N ILE A 236 18.37 6.41 10.60
CA ILE A 236 18.65 5.25 11.45
C ILE A 236 17.35 4.67 12.03
N ASP A 237 16.45 5.51 12.54
CA ASP A 237 15.15 5.06 13.05
C ASP A 237 14.32 4.38 11.95
N TRP A 238 14.26 4.96 10.75
CA TRP A 238 13.59 4.34 9.60
C TRP A 238 14.18 3.01 9.19
N MET A 239 15.50 2.90 9.20
CA MET A 239 16.20 1.64 8.94
C MET A 239 15.85 0.61 10.02
N ASN A 240 15.86 0.97 11.30
CA ASN A 240 15.59 0.04 12.40
C ASN A 240 14.13 -0.44 12.37
N VAL A 241 13.16 0.45 12.15
CA VAL A 241 11.75 0.06 11.99
C VAL A 241 11.58 -0.88 10.80
N GLY A 242 12.16 -0.54 9.64
CA GLY A 242 12.08 -1.38 8.44
C GLY A 242 12.80 -2.73 8.58
N ARG A 243 13.69 -2.91 9.56
CA ARG A 243 14.41 -4.17 9.82
C ARG A 243 13.65 -5.14 10.71
N LEU A 244 12.65 -4.67 11.47
CA LEU A 244 11.95 -5.52 12.43
C LEU A 244 11.38 -6.78 11.77
N HIS A 245 10.71 -6.65 10.62
CA HIS A 245 10.13 -7.79 9.92
C HIS A 245 11.17 -8.83 9.46
N CYS A 246 12.46 -8.46 9.31
CA CYS A 246 13.53 -9.38 8.91
C CYS A 246 13.90 -10.36 10.01
N LEU A 247 13.50 -10.07 11.24
CA LEU A 247 13.73 -10.91 12.41
C LEU A 247 12.73 -12.07 12.48
N LEU A 248 11.72 -12.09 11.60
CA LEU A 248 10.79 -13.20 11.52
C LEU A 248 11.43 -14.40 10.82
N PRO A 249 11.14 -15.63 11.29
CA PRO A 249 11.87 -16.82 10.88
C PRO A 249 11.65 -17.24 9.41
N TRP A 250 10.64 -16.68 8.74
CA TRP A 250 10.30 -16.96 7.35
C TRP A 250 10.71 -15.86 6.37
N TRP A 251 11.22 -14.71 6.84
CA TRP A 251 11.48 -13.56 5.97
C TRP A 251 12.48 -13.88 4.85
N GLU A 252 13.53 -14.65 5.14
CA GLU A 252 14.52 -15.05 4.14
C GLU A 252 13.91 -15.96 3.07
N ASP A 253 13.18 -16.99 3.48
CA ASP A 253 12.53 -17.92 2.53
C ASP A 253 11.52 -17.22 1.65
N ALA A 254 10.68 -16.35 2.24
CA ALA A 254 9.69 -15.59 1.50
C ALA A 254 10.33 -14.62 0.49
N THR A 255 11.44 -14.00 0.87
CA THR A 255 12.21 -13.09 -0.01
C THR A 255 12.89 -13.86 -1.14
N VAL A 256 13.50 -15.01 -0.83
CA VAL A 256 14.10 -15.89 -1.84
C VAL A 256 13.05 -16.45 -2.80
N ASP A 257 11.89 -16.89 -2.31
CA ASP A 257 10.82 -17.41 -3.16
C ASP A 257 10.32 -16.32 -4.13
N PHE A 258 10.10 -15.09 -3.65
CA PHE A 258 9.75 -13.95 -4.49
C PHE A 258 10.83 -13.64 -5.55
N MET A 259 12.11 -13.66 -5.15
CA MET A 259 13.24 -13.42 -6.05
C MET A 259 13.33 -14.47 -7.17
N LEU A 260 13.20 -15.75 -6.81
CA LEU A 260 13.31 -16.85 -7.75
C LEU A 260 12.06 -17.02 -8.62
N SER A 261 10.90 -16.55 -8.16
CA SER A 261 9.65 -16.61 -8.92
C SER A 261 9.51 -15.55 -10.02
N GLY A 262 10.49 -14.67 -10.18
CA GLY A 262 10.45 -13.62 -11.20
C GLY A 262 9.82 -12.31 -10.73
N GLY A 263 9.39 -12.17 -9.48
CA GLY A 263 8.76 -10.95 -8.98
C GLY A 263 7.47 -10.55 -9.72
N TYR A 264 7.24 -9.25 -9.88
CA TYR A 264 6.09 -8.70 -10.61
C TYR A 264 6.49 -8.20 -12.00
N ASN A 265 5.74 -8.58 -13.02
CA ASN A 265 5.78 -7.97 -14.35
C ASN A 265 4.34 -7.62 -14.74
N VAL A 266 4.03 -6.31 -14.74
CA VAL A 266 2.67 -5.79 -14.94
C VAL A 266 2.59 -4.87 -16.16
N ILE A 267 3.60 -4.87 -17.03
CA ILE A 267 3.68 -3.93 -18.16
C ILE A 267 2.46 -4.09 -19.09
N GLU A 268 2.05 -5.33 -19.35
CA GLU A 268 0.89 -5.64 -20.19
C GLU A 268 -0.44 -5.32 -19.49
N ASP A 269 -0.45 -5.30 -18.16
CA ASP A 269 -1.63 -5.05 -17.32
C ASP A 269 -1.97 -3.56 -17.22
N ILE A 270 -0.97 -2.66 -17.34
CA ILE A 270 -1.16 -1.21 -17.19
C ILE A 270 -2.33 -0.70 -18.06
N LYS A 271 -2.38 -1.11 -19.33
CA LYS A 271 -3.42 -0.67 -20.28
C LYS A 271 -4.79 -1.30 -20.01
N GLN A 272 -4.85 -2.35 -19.20
CA GLN A 272 -6.07 -3.08 -18.86
C GLN A 272 -6.75 -2.52 -17.59
N VAL A 273 -6.06 -1.66 -16.84
CA VAL A 273 -6.62 -0.98 -15.67
C VAL A 273 -7.80 -0.09 -16.09
N LYS A 274 -8.99 -0.39 -15.55
CA LYS A 274 -10.23 0.36 -15.87
C LYS A 274 -10.51 1.46 -14.86
N GLN A 275 -10.00 1.28 -13.64
CA GLN A 275 -10.20 2.16 -12.50
C GLN A 275 -9.52 3.52 -12.73
N LYS A 276 -10.02 4.53 -12.02
CA LYS A 276 -9.34 5.82 -11.95
C LYS A 276 -8.05 5.67 -11.17
N ALA A 277 -6.99 6.33 -11.63
CA ALA A 277 -5.69 6.29 -10.99
C ALA A 277 -5.15 7.70 -10.72
N LEU A 278 -4.64 7.91 -9.51
CA LEU A 278 -3.77 9.05 -9.18
C LEU A 278 -2.32 8.57 -9.22
N VAL A 279 -1.54 9.10 -10.15
CA VAL A 279 -0.10 8.85 -10.26
C VAL A 279 0.63 9.98 -9.54
N ILE A 280 1.38 9.66 -8.50
CA ILE A 280 2.21 10.61 -7.75
C ILE A 280 3.67 10.37 -8.10
N CYS A 281 4.37 11.40 -8.56
CA CYS A 281 5.80 11.36 -8.80
C CYS A 281 6.54 12.35 -7.90
N SER A 282 7.72 11.97 -7.44
CA SER A 282 8.60 12.83 -6.63
C SER A 282 9.74 13.36 -7.49
N GLU A 283 10.10 14.63 -7.28
CA GLU A 283 11.05 15.33 -8.13
C GLU A 283 12.48 14.78 -8.03
N HIS A 284 12.92 14.42 -6.83
CA HIS A 284 14.28 13.96 -6.54
C HIS A 284 14.34 12.45 -6.32
N ASP A 285 13.40 11.69 -6.88
CA ASP A 285 13.42 10.23 -6.83
C ASP A 285 14.65 9.68 -7.59
N LYS A 286 15.61 9.14 -6.83
CA LYS A 286 16.86 8.53 -7.33
C LYS A 286 16.69 7.04 -7.69
N ILE A 287 15.54 6.44 -7.37
CA ILE A 287 15.25 5.02 -7.58
C ILE A 287 14.43 4.83 -8.85
N VAL A 288 13.33 5.58 -8.99
CA VAL A 288 12.44 5.51 -10.16
C VAL A 288 12.43 6.86 -10.86
N SER A 289 12.92 6.89 -12.10
CA SER A 289 12.91 8.11 -12.90
C SER A 289 11.49 8.62 -13.12
N SER A 290 11.28 9.93 -12.95
CA SER A 290 9.99 10.60 -13.24
C SER A 290 9.48 10.39 -14.67
N LYS A 291 10.36 10.01 -15.62
CA LYS A 291 9.98 9.59 -16.98
C LYS A 291 9.02 8.39 -16.95
N PHE A 292 9.21 7.46 -16.03
CA PHE A 292 8.32 6.30 -15.87
C PHE A 292 6.96 6.70 -15.34
N SER A 293 6.86 7.66 -14.41
CA SER A 293 5.56 8.16 -13.96
C SER A 293 4.79 8.86 -15.08
N LYS A 294 5.48 9.64 -15.92
CA LYS A 294 4.87 10.27 -17.12
C LYS A 294 4.36 9.22 -18.10
N ARG A 295 5.18 8.19 -18.36
CA ARG A 295 4.80 7.06 -19.22
C ARG A 295 3.59 6.32 -18.64
N LEU A 296 3.59 6.03 -17.35
CA LEU A 296 2.50 5.36 -16.66
C LEU A 296 1.19 6.15 -16.77
N HIS A 297 1.25 7.46 -16.51
CA HIS A 297 0.10 8.35 -16.70
C HIS A 297 -0.44 8.32 -18.14
N SER A 298 0.44 8.24 -19.15
CA SER A 298 0.01 8.17 -20.56
C SER A 298 -0.54 6.81 -20.99
N GLU A 299 -0.13 5.72 -20.33
CA GLU A 299 -0.56 4.36 -20.66
C GLU A 299 -1.82 3.93 -19.88
N LEU A 300 -2.08 4.53 -18.72
CA LEU A 300 -3.31 4.31 -17.95
C LEU A 300 -4.51 5.03 -18.60
N PRO A 301 -5.64 4.33 -18.85
CA PRO A 301 -6.79 4.93 -19.53
C PRO A 301 -7.42 6.13 -18.79
N ASN A 302 -7.42 6.09 -17.46
CA ASN A 302 -8.11 7.07 -16.60
C ASN A 302 -7.20 7.55 -15.47
N ALA A 303 -6.07 8.18 -15.81
CA ALA A 303 -5.12 8.68 -14.82
C ALA A 303 -5.12 10.21 -14.70
N VAL A 304 -4.89 10.68 -13.48
CA VAL A 304 -4.42 12.04 -13.18
C VAL A 304 -3.03 11.94 -12.56
N MET A 305 -2.20 12.94 -12.77
CA MET A 305 -0.83 12.95 -12.25
C MET A 305 -0.57 14.17 -11.37
N GLN A 306 0.14 13.96 -10.27
CA GLN A 306 0.61 15.00 -9.36
C GLN A 306 2.10 14.83 -9.12
N LYS A 307 2.81 15.97 -9.02
CA LYS A 307 4.25 16.00 -8.75
C LYS A 307 4.49 16.61 -7.37
N VAL A 308 5.33 15.95 -6.58
CA VAL A 308 5.79 16.41 -5.28
C VAL A 308 7.22 16.96 -5.43
N ALA A 309 7.38 18.26 -5.22
CA ALA A 309 8.68 18.93 -5.28
C ALA A 309 9.57 18.51 -4.10
N GLU A 310 10.88 18.63 -4.25
CA GLU A 310 11.87 18.44 -3.16
C GLU A 310 11.63 17.17 -2.32
N CYS A 311 11.49 16.03 -2.98
CA CYS A 311 11.16 14.78 -2.31
C CYS A 311 11.80 13.59 -3.01
N GLY A 312 12.28 12.64 -2.21
CA GLY A 312 12.83 11.37 -2.66
C GLY A 312 11.76 10.34 -3.01
N HIS A 313 12.15 9.07 -2.97
CA HIS A 313 11.36 7.93 -3.43
C HIS A 313 10.13 7.61 -2.57
N LEU A 314 10.07 8.05 -1.30
CA LEU A 314 8.93 7.74 -0.42
C LEU A 314 8.29 9.04 0.11
N PRO A 315 7.47 9.74 -0.68
CA PRO A 315 6.89 11.01 -0.28
C PRO A 315 5.89 10.89 0.88
N HIS A 316 5.24 9.74 1.07
CA HIS A 316 4.39 9.47 2.25
C HIS A 316 5.19 9.42 3.56
N VAL A 317 6.50 9.33 3.46
CA VAL A 317 7.43 9.38 4.59
C VAL A 317 8.02 10.78 4.78
N GLU A 318 8.46 11.40 3.69
CA GLU A 318 9.18 12.68 3.72
C GLU A 318 8.24 13.87 3.83
N LYS A 319 7.11 13.84 3.12
CA LYS A 319 6.07 14.86 3.08
C LYS A 319 4.69 14.23 3.39
N PRO A 320 4.51 13.65 4.59
CA PRO A 320 3.30 12.90 4.94
C PRO A 320 2.04 13.76 4.86
N ASP A 321 2.09 15.04 5.24
CA ASP A 321 0.94 15.95 5.14
C ASP A 321 0.47 16.15 3.70
N ALA A 322 1.41 16.41 2.78
CA ALA A 322 1.12 16.58 1.36
C ALA A 322 0.51 15.30 0.75
N ILE A 323 1.10 14.13 1.03
CA ILE A 323 0.60 12.87 0.48
C ILE A 323 -0.75 12.48 1.08
N SER A 324 -0.92 12.63 2.39
CA SER A 324 -2.19 12.34 3.03
C SER A 324 -3.30 13.26 2.50
N GLN A 325 -3.00 14.54 2.27
CA GLN A 325 -3.96 15.47 1.67
C GLN A 325 -4.34 15.04 0.25
N LEU A 326 -3.37 14.67 -0.60
CA LEU A 326 -3.65 14.16 -1.95
C LEU A 326 -4.54 12.91 -1.94
N ILE A 327 -4.28 11.96 -1.03
CA ILE A 327 -5.10 10.75 -0.86
C ILE A 327 -6.51 11.12 -0.39
N VAL A 328 -6.64 12.02 0.58
CA VAL A 328 -7.93 12.48 1.13
C VAL A 328 -8.78 13.16 0.08
N ASP A 329 -8.19 14.09 -0.66
CA ASP A 329 -8.88 14.78 -1.71
C ASP A 329 -9.34 13.74 -2.76
N PHE A 330 -8.48 12.78 -3.12
CA PHE A 330 -8.76 11.84 -4.21
C PHE A 330 -9.90 10.92 -3.83
N ALA A 331 -9.87 10.42 -2.60
CA ALA A 331 -10.95 9.64 -2.01
C ALA A 331 -12.29 10.37 -1.96
N ARG A 332 -12.28 11.70 -1.81
CA ARG A 332 -13.50 12.52 -1.77
C ARG A 332 -13.98 12.96 -3.14
N SER A 333 -13.12 12.93 -4.16
CA SER A 333 -13.47 13.38 -5.50
C SER A 333 -14.42 12.41 -6.20
N ARG A 334 -15.67 12.83 -6.41
CA ARG A 334 -16.66 12.09 -7.20
C ARG A 334 -16.48 12.37 -8.69
N GLY A 335 -15.39 11.89 -9.32
CA GLY A 335 -15.19 12.05 -10.77
C GLY A 335 -13.87 12.70 -11.19
N CYS A 336 -13.36 12.33 -12.37
CA CYS A 336 -12.15 12.95 -12.97
C CYS A 336 -12.36 14.42 -13.38
N ASN A 337 -13.61 14.87 -13.51
CA ASN A 337 -13.94 16.18 -14.10
C ASN A 337 -13.77 17.37 -13.15
N GLY A 338 -13.43 17.12 -11.88
CA GLY A 338 -13.19 18.18 -10.88
C GLY A 338 -11.80 18.14 -10.27
N TRP A 339 -10.92 17.23 -10.72
CA TRP A 339 -9.56 17.15 -10.18
C TRP A 339 -8.67 18.17 -10.90
N PRO A 340 -8.02 19.09 -10.19
CA PRO A 340 -7.15 20.06 -10.83
C PRO A 340 -6.00 19.35 -11.54
N VAL A 341 -5.86 19.63 -12.83
CA VAL A 341 -4.80 19.10 -13.69
C VAL A 341 -3.49 19.73 -13.25
N SER A 342 -2.64 18.95 -12.57
CA SER A 342 -1.30 19.28 -12.07
C SER A 342 -1.20 20.50 -11.12
N TYR A 343 -0.94 20.23 -9.84
CA TYR A 343 -0.25 21.17 -8.97
C TYR A 343 1.15 20.62 -8.69
N LEU A 344 2.15 21.51 -8.69
CA LEU A 344 3.35 21.27 -7.90
C LEU A 344 2.91 21.45 -6.44
N VAL A 345 2.97 20.37 -5.66
CA VAL A 345 2.67 20.46 -4.23
C VAL A 345 3.93 20.95 -3.52
N ASP A 346 4.06 22.27 -3.39
CA ASP A 346 5.04 22.90 -2.52
C ASP A 346 4.52 22.86 -1.07
N ASP A 347 5.46 22.87 -0.12
CA ASP A 347 5.21 22.62 1.30
C ASP A 347 4.03 23.45 1.86
N LEU A 348 2.97 22.75 2.28
CA LEU A 348 1.73 23.33 2.83
C LEU A 348 1.93 24.03 4.19
N SER A 349 3.17 24.15 4.68
CA SER A 349 3.52 24.85 5.91
C SER A 349 3.48 26.40 5.79
N SER A 350 3.36 26.95 4.56
CA SER A 350 3.48 28.39 4.31
C SER A 350 2.17 29.16 4.10
N ASN A 351 1.02 28.52 3.86
CA ASN A 351 -0.24 29.24 3.62
C ASN A 351 -1.14 29.30 4.86
N LYS A 352 -0.83 30.23 5.77
CA LYS A 352 -1.85 30.77 6.68
C LYS A 352 -2.87 31.57 5.87
N LEU A 353 -4.15 31.32 6.16
CA LEU A 353 -5.29 32.03 5.61
C LEU A 353 -5.07 33.55 5.54
N HIS A 354 -5.33 34.15 4.38
CA HIS A 354 -5.93 35.47 4.29
C HIS A 354 -7.34 35.32 3.73
N MET A 355 -8.30 35.06 4.61
CA MET A 355 -9.67 35.50 4.38
C MET A 355 -9.70 37.01 4.66
N GLY A 356 -9.60 37.81 3.61
CA GLY A 356 -9.84 39.24 3.62
C GLY A 356 -10.99 39.55 2.66
N THR A 357 -12.17 39.70 3.23
CA THR A 357 -13.37 40.33 2.67
C THR A 357 -13.07 41.57 1.84
N THR A 358 -13.67 41.68 0.64
CA THR A 358 -14.29 42.94 0.22
C THR A 358 -15.44 42.72 -0.76
N PHE A 359 -16.44 43.54 -0.55
CA PHE A 359 -17.76 43.59 -1.16
C PHE A 359 -17.75 44.09 -2.62
N LYS A 360 -18.89 43.85 -3.28
CA LYS A 360 -19.39 44.49 -4.51
C LYS A 360 -19.06 45.98 -4.64
N GLU A 361 -18.74 46.40 -5.88
CA GLU A 361 -19.31 47.55 -6.61
C GLU A 361 -18.72 47.54 -8.05
N SER A 362 -19.52 47.13 -9.03
CA SER A 362 -20.30 47.95 -9.97
C SER A 362 -19.48 48.75 -11.01
N SER A 363 -19.77 48.41 -12.26
CA SER A 363 -19.46 49.09 -13.52
C SER A 363 -19.49 50.62 -13.50
N LYS A 364 -18.50 51.25 -14.16
CA LYS A 364 -18.64 52.22 -15.26
C LYS A 364 -17.30 52.93 -15.51
N ALA A 365 -16.84 52.93 -16.76
CA ALA A 365 -16.01 54.00 -17.30
C ALA A 365 -16.16 54.00 -18.83
N TYR A 366 -17.00 54.92 -19.31
CA TYR A 366 -16.95 55.50 -20.63
C TYR A 366 -16.44 56.94 -20.44
N GLU A 367 -15.72 57.42 -21.46
CA GLU A 367 -15.44 58.82 -21.82
C GLU A 367 -14.29 59.63 -21.18
N GLU A 368 -13.54 60.24 -22.13
CA GLU A 368 -12.74 61.47 -22.09
C GLU A 368 -11.44 61.42 -21.27
N THR A 369 -10.25 61.68 -21.80
CA THR A 369 -9.77 62.64 -22.82
C THR A 369 -8.48 62.16 -23.48
#